data_AF-A0A4Q5LIB5-F1
#
_entry.id   AF-A0A4Q5LIB5-F1
#
_cell.length_a   1.000
_cell.length_b   1.000
_cell.length_c   1.000
_cell.angle_alpha   90.00
_cell.angle_beta   90.00
_cell.angle_gamma   90.00
#
_symmetry.space_group_name_H-M   'P 1'
#
loop_
_entity.id
_entity.type
_entity.pdbx_description
1 polymer ?
#
loop_
_entity_poly.entity_id
_entity_poly.type
_entity_poly.pdbx_seq_one_letter_code
_entity_poly.pdbx_strand_id
1 'polypeptide(L)'
;MSSHHIVREKQEPALLVLGLNTFSEELLGQLLEWSPTVITTPPVAEQINAYEIKIDIIIADELDNDLQSDVKQIPQGQAGPVEAALNYLIQNEYKAVNIITDDVQLADFIPFAHKINLVIFSGGQKTYAINPGFSKWKPAGEIIRILSLYLNLQTSGLAAIGKNTFITTNDGFISLNFNGGFIFISEDI
;
A
#
# COMPACT_ATOMS: atom_id res chain seq x y z
N MET A 1 31.27 -13.14 14.02
CA MET A 1 30.74 -12.10 14.93
C MET A 1 29.31 -11.82 14.50
N SER A 2 28.33 -12.13 15.34
CA SER A 2 26.92 -12.09 14.98
C SER A 2 26.45 -10.64 14.94
N SER A 3 26.14 -10.13 13.75
CA SER A 3 25.53 -8.82 13.55
C SER A 3 24.10 -8.87 14.09
N HIS A 4 23.88 -8.43 15.32
CA HIS A 4 22.54 -8.08 15.78
C HIS A 4 22.11 -6.82 15.02
N HIS A 5 21.30 -6.98 13.96
CA HIS A 5 20.52 -5.87 13.45
C HIS A 5 19.47 -5.54 14.51
N ILE A 6 19.71 -4.47 15.27
CA ILE A 6 18.65 -3.84 16.06
C ILE A 6 17.73 -3.17 15.04
N VAL A 7 16.68 -3.88 14.65
CA VAL A 7 15.53 -3.28 13.94
C VAL A 7 14.97 -2.24 14.91
N ARG A 8 15.09 -0.96 14.57
CA ARG A 8 14.43 0.11 15.31
C ARG A 8 12.93 0.03 14.99
N GLU A 9 12.09 0.06 16.02
CA GLU A 9 10.63 0.09 15.85
C GLU A 9 10.22 1.18 14.82
N LYS A 10 9.27 0.86 13.93
CA LYS A 10 8.65 1.75 12.93
C LYS A 10 9.53 2.22 11.76
N GLN A 11 10.66 1.57 11.48
CA GLN A 11 11.35 1.77 10.19
C GLN A 11 10.65 1.07 9.02
N GLU A 12 10.03 -0.08 9.29
CA GLU A 12 9.33 -0.88 8.29
C GLU A 12 7.90 -0.40 8.06
N PRO A 13 7.35 -0.57 6.84
CA PRO A 13 5.97 -0.23 6.54
C PRO A 13 5.00 -1.06 7.39
N ALA A 14 3.97 -0.42 7.94
CA ALA A 14 2.85 -1.18 8.49
C ALA A 14 2.14 -1.98 7.37
N LEU A 15 1.35 -2.98 7.76
CA LEU A 15 0.54 -3.77 6.83
C LEU A 15 -0.94 -3.61 7.19
N LEU A 16 -1.69 -2.94 6.32
CA LEU A 16 -3.15 -2.79 6.45
C LEU A 16 -3.84 -3.79 5.51
N VAL A 17 -4.56 -4.75 6.07
CA VAL A 17 -5.22 -5.82 5.32
C VAL A 17 -6.73 -5.63 5.38
N LEU A 18 -7.31 -5.22 4.26
CA LEU A 18 -8.74 -4.95 4.06
C LEU A 18 -9.43 -5.98 3.16
N GLY A 19 -8.66 -6.90 2.57
CA GLY A 19 -9.15 -8.03 1.80
C GLY A 19 -7.98 -8.94 1.42
N LEU A 20 -8.25 -10.23 1.23
CA LEU A 20 -7.26 -11.24 0.82
C LEU A 20 -7.79 -12.16 -0.28
N ASN A 21 -9.00 -11.94 -0.81
CA ASN A 21 -9.70 -12.94 -1.63
C ASN A 21 -8.92 -13.33 -2.89
N THR A 22 -8.15 -12.39 -3.44
CA THR A 22 -7.37 -12.58 -4.69
C THR A 22 -5.87 -12.39 -4.49
N PHE A 23 -5.41 -12.27 -3.25
CA PHE A 23 -4.04 -11.91 -2.96
C PHE A 23 -3.12 -13.13 -2.94
N SER A 24 -1.90 -12.98 -3.48
CA SER A 24 -0.92 -14.07 -3.54
C SER A 24 -0.37 -14.37 -2.13
N GLU A 25 -0.45 -15.64 -1.71
CA GLU A 25 0.15 -16.11 -0.46
C GLU A 25 1.66 -15.90 -0.41
N GLU A 26 2.35 -16.07 -1.55
CA GLU A 26 3.80 -15.83 -1.64
C GLU A 26 4.13 -14.35 -1.37
N LEU A 27 3.36 -13.44 -1.97
CA LEU A 27 3.55 -12.01 -1.76
C LEU A 27 3.15 -11.58 -0.35
N LEU A 28 2.11 -12.20 0.22
CA LEU A 28 1.75 -11.99 1.62
C LEU A 28 2.90 -12.39 2.54
N GLY A 29 3.52 -13.56 2.29
CA GLY A 29 4.72 -14.00 2.99
C GLY A 29 5.86 -12.97 2.92
N GLN A 30 6.18 -12.48 1.72
CA GLN A 30 7.22 -11.45 1.52
C GLN A 30 6.94 -10.15 2.30
N LEU A 31 5.68 -9.72 2.38
CA LEU A 31 5.29 -8.54 3.17
C LEU A 31 5.45 -8.78 4.67
N LEU A 32 5.25 -10.01 5.14
CA LEU A 32 5.34 -10.39 6.54
C LEU A 32 6.76 -10.67 7.02
N GLU A 33 7.72 -10.95 6.13
CA GLU A 33 9.14 -11.16 6.48
C GLU A 33 9.75 -10.01 7.28
N TRP A 34 9.22 -8.80 7.09
CA TRP A 34 9.64 -7.59 7.78
C TRP A 34 9.00 -7.43 9.17
N SER A 35 8.21 -8.41 9.61
CA SER A 35 7.44 -8.39 10.86
C SER A 35 6.65 -7.07 11.04
N PRO A 36 5.85 -6.66 10.05
CA PRO A 36 5.12 -5.40 10.10
C PRO A 36 4.08 -5.40 11.22
N THR A 37 3.67 -4.21 11.66
CA THR A 37 2.44 -4.08 12.44
C THR A 37 1.24 -4.39 11.56
N VAL A 38 0.49 -5.44 11.90
CA VAL A 38 -0.65 -5.92 11.11
C VAL A 38 -1.94 -5.28 11.63
N ILE A 39 -2.60 -4.55 10.75
CA ILE A 39 -3.86 -3.84 10.99
C ILE A 39 -4.93 -4.43 10.08
N THR A 40 -6.11 -4.71 10.62
CA THR A 40 -7.22 -5.27 9.81
C THR A 40 -8.59 -4.80 10.30
N THR A 41 -9.65 -5.31 9.68
CA THR A 41 -11.05 -5.11 10.06
C THR A 41 -11.68 -6.45 10.45
N PRO A 42 -12.76 -6.47 11.25
CA PRO A 42 -13.39 -7.73 11.67
C PRO A 42 -13.75 -8.69 10.52
N PRO A 43 -14.29 -8.24 9.36
CA PRO A 43 -14.61 -9.14 8.25
C PRO A 43 -13.42 -9.91 7.66
N VAL A 44 -12.20 -9.39 7.85
CA VAL A 44 -10.97 -9.96 7.26
C VAL A 44 -10.15 -10.71 8.32
N ALA A 45 -10.42 -10.46 9.61
CA ALA A 45 -9.68 -11.06 10.72
C ALA A 45 -9.72 -12.59 10.71
N GLU A 46 -10.86 -13.21 10.36
CA GLU A 46 -10.96 -14.67 10.26
C GLU A 46 -10.01 -15.25 9.20
N GLN A 47 -9.91 -14.60 8.03
CA GLN A 47 -9.01 -15.03 6.96
C GLN A 47 -7.55 -14.91 7.41
N ILE A 48 -7.18 -13.80 8.04
CA ILE A 48 -5.82 -13.57 8.56
C ILE A 48 -5.45 -14.60 9.62
N ASN A 49 -6.37 -14.91 10.54
CA ASN A 49 -6.16 -15.92 11.57
C ASN A 49 -5.96 -17.33 10.97
N ALA A 50 -6.63 -17.65 9.86
CA ALA A 50 -6.45 -18.93 9.16
C ALA A 50 -5.02 -19.10 8.58
N TYR A 51 -4.32 -17.99 8.30
CA TYR A 51 -2.92 -17.99 7.92
C TYR A 51 -1.95 -17.95 9.11
N GLU A 52 -2.46 -18.09 10.34
CA GLU A 52 -1.69 -17.99 11.60
C GLU A 52 -0.93 -16.66 11.73
N ILE A 53 -1.41 -15.60 11.08
CA ILE A 53 -0.84 -14.26 11.14
C ILE A 53 -1.36 -13.57 12.39
N LYS A 54 -0.44 -13.09 13.24
CA LYS A 54 -0.80 -12.29 14.41
C LYS A 54 -1.36 -10.94 13.98
N ILE A 55 -2.56 -10.62 14.45
CA ILE A 55 -3.18 -9.30 14.30
C ILE A 55 -2.73 -8.43 15.48
N ASP A 56 -2.21 -7.23 15.21
CA ASP A 56 -1.84 -6.28 16.27
C ASP A 56 -2.97 -5.28 16.54
N ILE A 57 -3.71 -4.90 15.50
CA ILE A 57 -4.72 -3.85 15.56
C ILE A 57 -5.95 -4.24 14.75
N ILE A 58 -7.14 -4.06 15.33
CA ILE A 58 -8.42 -4.16 14.61
C ILE A 58 -9.13 -2.81 14.60
N ILE A 59 -9.55 -2.39 13.40
CA ILE A 59 -10.36 -1.21 13.17
C ILE A 59 -11.84 -1.59 13.23
N ALA A 60 -12.51 -1.26 14.33
CA ALA A 60 -13.92 -1.58 14.57
C ALA A 60 -14.50 -0.70 15.69
N ASP A 61 -15.77 -0.30 15.56
CA ASP A 61 -16.47 0.43 16.63
C ASP A 61 -16.87 -0.50 17.79
N GLU A 62 -17.26 -1.72 17.45
CA GLU A 62 -17.58 -2.79 18.40
C GLU A 62 -16.82 -4.05 18.00
N LEU A 63 -16.29 -4.78 18.98
CA LEU A 63 -15.68 -6.10 18.79
C LEU A 63 -16.47 -7.11 19.58
N ASP A 64 -16.75 -8.27 18.97
CA ASP A 64 -17.18 -9.42 19.73
C ASP A 64 -16.06 -9.81 20.71
N ASN A 65 -16.42 -10.01 21.99
CA ASN A 65 -15.47 -10.26 23.09
C ASN A 65 -14.55 -11.48 22.89
N ASP A 66 -14.81 -12.32 21.87
CA ASP A 66 -14.01 -13.49 21.53
C ASP A 66 -12.77 -13.16 20.67
N LEU A 67 -12.64 -11.92 20.17
CA LEU A 67 -11.42 -11.48 19.48
C LEU A 67 -10.33 -11.16 20.51
N GLN A 68 -9.38 -12.09 20.62
CA GLN A 68 -8.07 -12.07 21.31
C GLN A 68 -7.76 -10.83 22.19
N SER A 69 -7.54 -11.08 23.49
CA SER A 69 -7.21 -10.07 24.52
C SER A 69 -6.02 -9.15 24.24
N ASP A 70 -5.16 -9.53 23.28
CA ASP A 70 -3.89 -8.85 22.99
C ASP A 70 -3.97 -7.94 21.75
N VAL A 71 -5.16 -7.81 21.14
CA VAL A 71 -5.38 -6.98 19.95
C VAL A 71 -5.83 -5.59 20.35
N LYS A 72 -5.19 -4.56 19.79
CA LYS A 72 -5.62 -3.17 20.00
C LYS A 72 -6.82 -2.82 19.14
N GLN A 73 -7.92 -2.40 19.76
CA GLN A 73 -9.06 -1.86 19.03
C GLN A 73 -8.88 -0.37 18.72
N ILE A 74 -9.23 0.04 17.51
CA ILE A 74 -9.37 1.45 17.11
C ILE A 74 -10.75 1.64 16.50
N PRO A 75 -11.57 2.59 17.01
CA PRO A 75 -12.88 2.87 16.43
C PRO A 75 -12.71 3.48 15.03
N GLN A 76 -13.56 3.05 14.09
CA GLN A 76 -13.59 3.64 12.74
C GLN A 76 -14.43 4.92 12.69
N GLY A 77 -15.45 5.01 13.55
CA GLY A 77 -16.43 6.08 13.52
C GLY A 77 -17.04 6.30 12.13
N GLN A 78 -17.42 7.54 11.85
CA GLN A 78 -18.00 7.91 10.55
C GLN A 78 -16.96 8.00 9.41
N ALA A 79 -15.68 8.01 9.75
CA ALA A 79 -14.58 8.14 8.81
C ALA A 79 -14.31 6.83 8.04
N GLY A 80 -14.69 5.69 8.62
CA GLY A 80 -14.47 4.37 8.03
C GLY A 80 -13.04 3.84 8.26
N PRO A 81 -12.79 2.59 7.83
CA PRO A 81 -11.62 1.84 8.29
C PRO A 81 -10.29 2.34 7.73
N VAL A 82 -10.29 2.78 6.45
CA VAL A 82 -9.09 3.32 5.79
C VAL A 82 -8.60 4.57 6.50
N GLU A 83 -9.49 5.55 6.69
CA GLU A 83 -9.13 6.81 7.33
C GLU A 83 -8.69 6.60 8.78
N ALA A 84 -9.41 5.76 9.55
CA ALA A 84 -9.04 5.48 10.94
C ALA A 84 -7.65 4.82 11.05
N ALA A 85 -7.36 3.82 10.21
CA ALA A 85 -6.05 3.17 10.18
C ALA A 85 -4.92 4.15 9.78
N LEU A 86 -5.12 4.94 8.72
CA LEU A 86 -4.10 5.87 8.25
C LEU A 86 -3.85 7.01 9.23
N ASN A 87 -4.90 7.55 9.85
CA ASN A 87 -4.76 8.55 10.91
C ASN A 87 -3.98 8.00 12.11
N TYR A 88 -4.29 6.76 12.53
CA TYR A 88 -3.53 6.11 13.59
C TYR A 88 -2.05 5.98 13.24
N LEU A 89 -1.74 5.48 12.04
CA LEU A 89 -0.37 5.29 11.58
C LEU A 89 0.41 6.62 11.55
N ILE A 90 -0.21 7.68 11.02
CA ILE A 90 0.40 9.02 10.98
C ILE A 90 0.64 9.57 12.38
N GLN A 91 -0.35 9.48 13.28
CA GLN A 91 -0.22 9.94 14.67
C GLN A 91 0.86 9.17 15.44
N ASN A 92 1.11 7.91 15.06
CA ASN A 92 2.14 7.07 15.65
C ASN A 92 3.45 7.10 14.85
N GLU A 93 3.62 8.06 13.94
CA GLU A 93 4.84 8.37 13.20
C GLU A 93 5.34 7.30 12.21
N TYR A 94 4.46 6.37 11.81
CA TYR A 94 4.77 5.44 10.71
C TYR A 94 5.05 6.21 9.42
N LYS A 95 6.11 5.81 8.71
CA LYS A 95 6.54 6.49 7.47
C LYS A 95 5.93 5.90 6.22
N ALA A 96 5.52 4.64 6.29
CA ALA A 96 4.97 3.90 5.16
C ALA A 96 3.95 2.86 5.61
N VAL A 97 3.08 2.47 4.68
CA VAL A 97 2.14 1.38 4.84
C VAL A 97 1.91 0.68 3.50
N ASN A 98 1.92 -0.66 3.55
CA ASN A 98 1.42 -1.52 2.50
C ASN A 98 -0.06 -1.80 2.80
N ILE A 99 -0.94 -1.60 1.83
CA ILE A 99 -2.38 -1.85 1.94
C ILE A 99 -2.75 -2.99 1.00
N ILE A 100 -3.41 -4.03 1.49
CA ILE A 100 -4.01 -5.07 0.67
C ILE A 100 -5.52 -4.88 0.69
N THR A 101 -6.16 -4.78 -0.48
CA THR A 101 -7.61 -4.63 -0.59
C THR A 101 -8.13 -5.25 -1.88
N ASP A 102 -9.34 -5.82 -1.82
CA ASP A 102 -10.03 -6.34 -3.00
C ASP A 102 -10.79 -5.24 -3.78
N ASP A 103 -11.07 -4.10 -3.14
CA ASP A 103 -11.68 -2.92 -3.77
C ASP A 103 -10.82 -1.67 -3.50
N VAL A 104 -10.44 -0.96 -4.57
CA VAL A 104 -9.59 0.23 -4.48
C VAL A 104 -10.39 1.47 -4.87
N GLN A 105 -10.68 2.29 -3.86
CA GLN A 105 -11.21 3.63 -4.04
C GLN A 105 -10.10 4.65 -3.77
N LEU A 106 -9.40 5.09 -4.82
CA LEU A 106 -8.25 6.02 -4.69
C LEU A 106 -8.59 7.31 -3.94
N ALA A 107 -9.86 7.74 -3.98
CA ALA A 107 -10.35 8.90 -3.25
C ALA A 107 -10.07 8.81 -1.74
N ASP A 108 -10.12 7.62 -1.16
CA ASP A 108 -9.89 7.39 0.27
C ASP A 108 -8.41 7.59 0.65
N PHE A 109 -7.50 7.44 -0.31
CA PHE A 109 -6.05 7.50 -0.09
C PHE A 109 -5.44 8.86 -0.43
N ILE A 110 -6.08 9.64 -1.32
CA ILE A 110 -5.61 10.98 -1.74
C ILE A 110 -5.29 11.91 -0.56
N PRO A 111 -6.13 12.02 0.50
CA PRO A 111 -5.85 12.92 1.64
C PRO A 111 -4.60 12.56 2.44
N PHE A 112 -4.07 11.34 2.27
CA PHE A 112 -2.96 10.77 3.04
C PHE A 112 -1.67 10.64 2.24
N ALA A 113 -1.73 10.64 0.90
CA ALA A 113 -0.59 10.40 0.02
C ALA A 113 0.57 11.39 0.16
N HIS A 114 0.35 12.59 0.73
CA HIS A 114 1.41 13.54 1.09
C HIS A 114 1.92 13.40 2.54
N LYS A 115 1.26 12.58 3.37
CA LYS A 115 1.51 12.46 4.81
C LYS A 115 2.24 11.16 5.18
N ILE A 116 2.00 10.10 4.41
CA ILE A 116 2.57 8.77 4.62
C ILE A 116 2.78 8.11 3.25
N ASN A 117 3.83 7.31 3.09
CA ASN A 117 4.05 6.57 1.86
C ASN A 117 3.06 5.40 1.76
N LEU A 118 2.32 5.33 0.67
CA LEU A 118 1.26 4.34 0.44
C LEU A 118 1.65 3.41 -0.72
N VAL A 119 1.59 2.11 -0.49
CA VAL A 119 1.62 1.10 -1.55
C VAL A 119 0.36 0.24 -1.42
N ILE A 120 -0.51 0.30 -2.43
CA ILE A 120 -1.81 -0.37 -2.42
C ILE A 120 -1.75 -1.55 -3.37
N PHE A 121 -2.04 -2.73 -2.85
CA PHE A 121 -2.07 -3.99 -3.58
C PHE A 121 -3.52 -4.40 -3.82
N SER A 122 -3.88 -4.61 -5.08
CA SER A 122 -5.21 -5.07 -5.48
C SER A 122 -5.20 -5.63 -6.90
N GLY A 123 -5.92 -6.74 -7.14
CA GLY A 123 -6.12 -7.28 -8.49
C GLY A 123 -4.84 -7.60 -9.26
N GLY A 124 -3.78 -8.07 -8.58
CA GLY A 124 -2.47 -8.35 -9.20
C GLY A 124 -1.66 -7.09 -9.54
N GLN A 125 -2.04 -5.93 -9.01
CA GLN A 125 -1.38 -4.67 -9.24
C GLN A 125 -0.92 -4.01 -7.95
N LYS A 126 0.19 -3.26 -8.03
CA LYS A 126 0.64 -2.36 -6.99
C LYS A 126 0.49 -0.92 -7.45
N THR A 127 -0.23 -0.14 -6.66
CA THR A 127 -0.52 1.27 -6.90
C THR A 127 0.17 2.13 -5.86
N TYR A 128 0.82 3.20 -6.27
CA TYR A 128 1.50 4.12 -5.36
C TYR A 128 1.57 5.54 -5.94
N ALA A 129 1.66 6.52 -5.06
CA ALA A 129 1.78 7.92 -5.45
C ALA A 129 3.23 8.26 -5.80
N ILE A 130 3.41 9.03 -6.88
CA ILE A 130 4.71 9.55 -7.32
C ILE A 130 4.66 11.07 -7.42
N ASN A 131 5.80 11.72 -7.16
CA ASN A 131 5.98 13.16 -7.34
C ASN A 131 6.61 13.47 -8.71
N PRO A 132 6.50 14.72 -9.19
CA PRO A 132 7.21 15.15 -10.40
C PRO A 132 8.72 14.88 -10.31
N GLY A 133 9.30 14.39 -11.41
CA GLY A 133 10.71 14.00 -11.45
C GLY A 133 10.98 12.58 -10.95
N PHE A 134 9.94 11.77 -10.78
CA PHE A 134 10.05 10.35 -10.44
C PHE A 134 10.95 9.62 -11.44
N SER A 135 11.83 8.76 -10.93
CA SER A 135 12.73 7.92 -11.71
C SER A 135 12.90 6.56 -11.03
N LYS A 136 12.80 5.48 -11.83
CA LYS A 136 12.91 4.10 -11.34
C LYS A 136 13.49 3.21 -12.42
N TRP A 137 14.37 2.29 -12.05
CA TRP A 137 14.86 1.28 -12.98
C TRP A 137 13.79 0.21 -13.22
N LYS A 138 13.57 -0.16 -14.48
CA LYS A 138 12.62 -1.18 -14.92
C LYS A 138 13.18 -1.99 -16.09
N PRO A 139 12.88 -3.30 -16.18
CA PRO A 139 13.13 -4.06 -17.39
C PRO A 139 12.20 -3.60 -18.52
N ALA A 140 12.54 -3.94 -19.76
CA ALA A 140 11.71 -3.72 -20.94
C ALA A 140 10.42 -4.56 -20.89
N GLY A 141 9.33 -4.03 -21.44
CA GLY A 141 8.05 -4.76 -21.56
C GLY A 141 7.09 -4.64 -20.37
N GLU A 142 7.45 -3.88 -19.34
CA GLU A 142 6.60 -3.66 -18.15
C GLU A 142 5.50 -2.63 -18.42
N ILE A 143 4.31 -2.86 -17.89
CA ILE A 143 3.17 -1.96 -18.05
C ILE A 143 3.07 -0.99 -16.87
N ILE A 144 2.98 0.30 -17.18
CA ILE A 144 2.75 1.39 -16.23
C ILE A 144 1.41 2.06 -16.57
N ARG A 145 0.52 2.16 -15.58
CA ARG A 145 -0.79 2.81 -15.72
C ARG A 145 -0.84 4.06 -14.85
N ILE A 146 -1.29 5.18 -15.40
CA ILE A 146 -1.52 6.40 -14.62
C ILE A 146 -3.00 6.46 -14.24
N LEU A 147 -3.27 6.57 -12.94
CA LEU A 147 -4.62 6.47 -12.38
C LEU A 147 -5.22 7.81 -11.94
N SER A 148 -4.44 8.89 -12.06
CA SER A 148 -4.87 10.25 -11.71
C SER A 148 -4.83 11.19 -12.92
N LEU A 149 -5.51 12.33 -12.81
CA LEU A 149 -5.36 13.42 -13.77
C LEU A 149 -3.94 14.00 -13.67
N TYR A 150 -3.37 14.35 -14.82
CA TYR A 150 -2.05 14.96 -14.94
C TYR A 150 -2.08 16.11 -15.94
N LEU A 151 -1.13 17.03 -15.80
CA LEU A 151 -0.93 18.15 -16.72
C LEU A 151 0.52 18.13 -17.20
N ASN A 152 0.72 18.32 -18.51
CA ASN A 152 2.05 18.39 -19.14
C ASN A 152 2.96 17.19 -18.82
N LEU A 153 2.41 15.98 -18.88
CA LEU A 153 3.19 14.77 -18.66
C LEU A 153 4.29 14.61 -19.71
N GLN A 154 5.52 14.44 -19.22
CA GLN A 154 6.71 14.11 -19.97
C GLN A 154 7.25 12.78 -19.44
N THR A 155 7.58 11.87 -20.35
CA THR A 155 8.08 10.55 -20.00
C THR A 155 9.39 10.24 -20.72
N SER A 156 10.27 9.48 -20.06
CA SER A 156 11.45 8.86 -20.68
C SER A 156 11.45 7.36 -20.44
N GLY A 157 11.97 6.58 -21.39
CA GLY A 157 12.01 5.11 -21.31
C GLY A 157 10.64 4.42 -21.43
N LEU A 158 9.60 5.18 -21.81
CA LEU A 158 8.20 4.73 -21.88
C LEU A 158 7.59 5.06 -23.24
N ALA A 159 6.81 4.13 -23.78
CA ALA A 159 5.97 4.34 -24.96
C ALA A 159 4.49 4.25 -24.57
N ALA A 160 3.65 5.18 -25.04
CA ALA A 160 2.22 5.15 -24.81
C ALA A 160 1.56 4.05 -25.68
N ILE A 161 0.78 3.18 -25.05
CA ILE A 161 -0.01 2.13 -25.71
C ILE A 161 -1.52 2.30 -25.50
N GLY A 162 -1.92 3.33 -24.74
CA GLY A 162 -3.30 3.70 -24.47
C GLY A 162 -3.36 5.08 -23.84
N LYS A 163 -4.57 5.55 -23.49
CA LYS A 163 -4.80 6.90 -22.97
C LYS A 163 -3.94 7.21 -21.73
N ASN A 164 -3.89 6.27 -20.79
CA ASN A 164 -3.15 6.39 -19.53
C ASN A 164 -2.25 5.16 -19.29
N THR A 165 -1.84 4.48 -20.35
CA THR A 165 -1.12 3.21 -20.26
C THR A 165 0.13 3.27 -21.11
N PHE A 166 1.25 2.89 -20.49
CA PHE A 166 2.58 2.97 -21.06
C PHE A 166 3.28 1.62 -20.90
N ILE A 167 4.23 1.35 -21.78
CA ILE A 167 5.11 0.20 -21.72
C ILE A 167 6.57 0.66 -21.66
N THR A 168 7.39 0.00 -20.85
CA THR A 168 8.83 0.26 -20.83
C THR A 168 9.49 -0.24 -22.10
N THR A 169 10.30 0.61 -22.74
CA THR A 169 10.80 0.30 -24.09
C THR A 169 12.12 -0.49 -24.08
N ASN A 170 12.95 -0.28 -23.05
CA ASN A 170 14.24 -0.92 -22.88
C ASN A 170 14.51 -1.13 -21.39
N ASP A 171 15.44 -2.03 -21.06
CA ASP A 171 15.98 -2.13 -19.70
C ASP A 171 16.67 -0.82 -19.33
N GLY A 172 16.23 -0.20 -18.24
CA GLY A 172 16.80 1.08 -17.85
C GLY A 172 15.92 1.91 -16.92
N PHE A 173 16.32 3.16 -16.71
CA PHE A 173 15.52 4.10 -15.93
C PHE A 173 14.37 4.65 -16.77
N ILE A 174 13.17 4.54 -16.23
CA ILE A 174 12.03 5.34 -16.67
C ILE A 174 11.98 6.62 -15.85
N SER A 175 11.44 7.69 -16.44
CA SER A 175 11.12 8.90 -15.70
C SER A 175 9.76 9.45 -16.06
N LEU A 176 9.09 10.04 -15.08
CA LEU A 176 7.82 10.75 -15.23
C LEU A 176 7.95 12.13 -14.61
N ASN A 177 7.70 13.16 -15.41
CA ASN A 177 7.64 14.54 -14.97
C ASN A 177 6.32 15.18 -15.41
N PHE A 178 5.73 16.01 -14.58
CA PHE A 178 4.40 16.58 -14.79
C PHE A 178 4.22 17.80 -13.89
N ASN A 179 3.19 18.60 -14.17
CA ASN A 179 2.87 19.77 -13.37
C ASN A 179 1.88 19.41 -12.25
N GLY A 180 2.08 19.97 -11.05
CA GLY A 180 1.17 19.84 -9.92
C GLY A 180 1.76 19.04 -8.75
N GLY A 181 0.87 18.44 -7.96
CA GLY A 181 1.22 17.59 -6.80
C GLY A 181 1.65 16.18 -7.24
N PHE A 182 1.28 15.15 -6.49
CA PHE A 182 1.52 13.76 -6.89
C PHE A 182 0.50 13.27 -7.92
N ILE A 183 0.81 12.14 -8.58
CA ILE A 183 -0.16 11.30 -9.29
C ILE A 183 -0.03 9.86 -8.81
N PHE A 184 -1.12 9.09 -8.90
CA PHE A 184 -1.04 7.64 -8.69
C PHE A 184 -0.64 6.93 -9.98
N ILE A 185 0.31 6.00 -9.86
CA ILE A 185 0.63 5.02 -10.90
C ILE A 185 0.41 3.60 -10.37
N SER A 186 0.12 2.69 -11.29
CA SER A 186 -0.03 1.26 -11.04
C SER A 186 0.87 0.44 -11.95
N GLU A 187 1.44 -0.61 -11.38
CA GLU A 187 2.29 -1.59 -12.06
C GLU A 187 1.72 -3.00 -11.80
N ASP A 188 1.90 -3.91 -12.75
CA ASP A 188 1.61 -5.33 -12.52
C ASP A 188 2.67 -5.91 -11.55
N ILE A 189 2.28 -6.96 -10.79
CA ILE A 189 3.13 -7.64 -9.79
C ILE A 189 3.61 -8.98 -10.32
#